data_AF-A0A444RPU6-F1
#
_entry.id   AF-A0A444RPU6-F1
#
_cell.length_a   1.000
_cell.length_b   1.000
_cell.length_c   1.000
_cell.angle_alpha   90.00
_cell.angle_beta   90.00
_cell.angle_gamma   90.00
#
_symmetry.space_group_name_H-M   'P 1'
#
loop_
_entity.id
_entity.type
_entity.pdbx_description
1 polymer ?
#
loop_
_entity_poly.entity_id
_entity_poly.type
_entity_poly.pdbx_seq_one_letter_code
_entity_poly.pdbx_strand_id
1 'polypeptide(L)'
;MGLPGSVQPRANFVHPGILIDEAQAELIRTKVSQSAAPWAPAYTSMLAHPYASKTAPEPVSTVECGSYSTPDVGCSGEREDAMVTYLNALAWTVTGTQAYANKAITFMDSWASTIKAHNNTNSPLQSGWVASTWARAAELIRYSNAGWSAASITKFEDMLRNVYLPLVKDGAPNYMGNWDLVMAEAAIFIGVFLDDQTVYDAGMTKFLNRVPAYIYLESDGNLPKTAPGDTTTI
;
A
#
# COMPACT_ATOMS: atom_id res chain seq x y z
N MET A 1 21.09 -11.41 -24.89
CA MET A 1 21.20 -11.67 -23.44
C MET A 1 20.52 -10.52 -22.73
N GLY A 2 19.40 -10.78 -22.05
CA GLY A 2 18.67 -9.76 -21.29
C GLY A 2 19.45 -9.39 -20.02
N LEU A 3 19.39 -8.13 -19.61
CA LEU A 3 19.97 -7.65 -18.36
C LEU A 3 19.34 -8.44 -17.18
N PRO A 4 20.12 -8.84 -16.17
CA PRO A 4 19.54 -9.32 -14.92
C PRO A 4 18.66 -8.21 -14.34
N GLY A 5 17.35 -8.45 -14.23
CA GLY A 5 16.39 -7.49 -13.64
C GLY A 5 15.34 -6.88 -14.58
N SER A 6 15.20 -7.32 -15.83
CA SER A 6 14.11 -6.83 -16.69
C SER A 6 12.76 -7.39 -16.24
N VAL A 7 11.80 -6.51 -15.93
CA VAL A 7 10.41 -6.89 -15.66
C VAL A 7 9.80 -7.49 -16.92
N GLN A 8 9.24 -8.70 -16.81
CA GLN A 8 8.51 -9.32 -17.92
C GLN A 8 7.08 -8.77 -17.94
N PRO A 9 6.53 -8.39 -19.11
CA PRO A 9 5.15 -7.93 -19.21
C PRO A 9 4.18 -9.00 -18.67
N ARG A 10 3.28 -8.63 -17.76
CA ARG A 10 2.16 -9.53 -17.42
C ARG A 10 1.05 -9.38 -18.45
N ALA A 11 0.43 -10.51 -18.80
CA ALA A 11 -0.67 -10.52 -19.77
C ALA A 11 -1.95 -9.87 -19.22
N ASN A 12 -2.19 -9.96 -17.90
CA ASN A 12 -3.25 -9.27 -17.13
C ASN A 12 -2.92 -9.35 -15.63
N PHE A 13 -3.39 -8.40 -14.82
CA PHE A 13 -3.40 -8.55 -13.36
C PHE A 13 -4.54 -9.47 -12.92
N VAL A 14 -4.35 -10.17 -11.80
CA VAL A 14 -5.38 -10.98 -11.14
C VAL A 14 -5.83 -10.22 -9.92
N HIS A 15 -7.14 -10.14 -9.71
CA HIS A 15 -7.73 -9.37 -8.64
C HIS A 15 -8.68 -10.21 -7.76
N PRO A 16 -8.65 -10.04 -6.43
CA PRO A 16 -7.59 -9.32 -5.70
C PRO A 16 -6.22 -10.02 -5.86
N GLY A 17 -5.12 -9.26 -5.81
CA GLY A 17 -3.77 -9.78 -6.03
C GLY A 17 -2.64 -8.97 -5.39
N ILE A 18 -2.93 -7.87 -4.70
CA ILE A 18 -2.01 -7.13 -3.83
C ILE A 18 -1.95 -7.87 -2.49
N LEU A 19 -0.90 -8.68 -2.33
CA LEU A 19 -0.57 -9.48 -1.14
C LEU A 19 -1.55 -10.63 -0.81
N ILE A 20 -2.84 -10.45 -1.05
CA ILE A 20 -3.90 -11.43 -0.76
C ILE A 20 -4.71 -11.66 -2.03
N ASP A 21 -4.61 -12.88 -2.57
CA ASP A 21 -5.51 -13.35 -3.62
C ASP A 21 -6.78 -14.01 -3.04
N GLU A 22 -7.73 -14.36 -3.92
CA GLU A 22 -8.99 -14.97 -3.50
C GLU A 22 -8.81 -16.34 -2.82
N ALA A 23 -7.80 -17.12 -3.22
CA ALA A 23 -7.53 -18.42 -2.60
C ALA A 23 -6.99 -18.25 -1.17
N GLN A 24 -6.14 -17.25 -0.94
CA GLN A 24 -5.64 -16.87 0.38
C GLN A 24 -6.77 -16.28 1.24
N ALA A 25 -7.65 -15.46 0.66
CA ALA A 25 -8.82 -14.93 1.35
C ALA A 25 -9.75 -16.06 1.83
N GLU A 26 -10.04 -17.03 0.96
CA GLU A 26 -10.86 -18.21 1.30
C GLU A 26 -10.20 -19.08 2.37
N LEU A 27 -8.88 -19.28 2.29
CA LEU A 27 -8.14 -19.98 3.34
C LEU A 27 -8.33 -19.28 4.70
N ILE A 28 -8.18 -17.96 4.75
CA ILE A 28 -8.35 -17.21 6.00
C ILE A 28 -9.78 -17.33 6.51
N ARG A 29 -10.80 -17.14 5.66
CA ARG A 29 -12.21 -17.32 6.02
C ARG A 29 -12.48 -18.69 6.63
N THR A 30 -12.05 -19.75 5.94
CA THR A 30 -12.23 -21.14 6.38
C THR A 30 -11.51 -21.39 7.71
N LYS A 31 -10.27 -20.91 7.88
CA LYS A 31 -9.52 -21.12 9.13
C LYS A 31 -10.13 -20.37 10.31
N VAL A 32 -10.62 -19.15 10.11
CA VAL A 32 -11.30 -18.38 11.16
C VAL A 32 -12.64 -19.02 11.54
N SER A 33 -13.46 -19.43 10.55
CA SER A 33 -14.76 -20.07 10.82
C SER A 33 -14.63 -21.40 11.55
N GLN A 34 -13.53 -22.12 11.33
CA GLN A 34 -13.17 -23.36 12.03
C GLN A 34 -12.47 -23.13 13.39
N SER A 35 -12.32 -21.87 13.83
CA SER A 35 -11.58 -21.52 15.05
C SER A 35 -10.13 -22.05 15.07
N ALA A 36 -9.51 -22.21 13.90
CA ALA A 36 -8.19 -22.80 13.77
C ALA A 36 -7.06 -21.82 14.14
N ALA A 37 -6.06 -22.31 14.88
CA ALA A 37 -4.85 -21.56 15.16
C ALA A 37 -3.85 -21.62 13.98
N PRO A 38 -3.11 -20.53 13.68
CA PRO A 38 -3.08 -19.24 14.40
C PRO A 38 -4.13 -18.21 13.93
N TRP A 39 -4.94 -18.50 12.92
CA TRP A 39 -5.83 -17.53 12.26
C TRP A 39 -6.90 -16.94 13.18
N ALA A 40 -7.66 -17.78 13.90
CA ALA A 40 -8.76 -17.29 14.74
C ALA A 40 -8.30 -16.40 15.92
N PRO A 41 -7.22 -16.75 16.65
CA PRO A 41 -6.62 -15.84 17.63
C PRO A 41 -6.14 -14.52 17.00
N ALA A 42 -5.46 -14.57 15.85
CA ALA A 42 -4.98 -13.36 15.17
C ALA A 42 -6.13 -12.45 14.72
N TYR A 43 -7.22 -13.01 14.20
CA TYR A 43 -8.42 -12.27 13.84
C TYR A 43 -9.05 -11.58 15.06
N THR A 44 -9.17 -12.29 16.18
CA THR A 44 -9.65 -11.71 17.44
C THR A 44 -8.75 -10.56 17.91
N SER A 45 -7.43 -10.73 17.87
CA SER A 45 -6.48 -9.66 18.22
C SER A 45 -6.60 -8.45 17.30
N MET A 46 -6.81 -8.66 15.99
CA MET A 46 -7.03 -7.58 15.04
C MET A 46 -8.27 -6.76 15.40
N LEU A 47 -9.40 -7.42 15.72
CA LEU A 47 -10.63 -6.72 16.12
C LEU A 47 -10.54 -6.00 17.47
N ALA A 48 -9.59 -6.37 18.33
CA ALA A 48 -9.33 -5.70 19.60
C ALA A 48 -8.37 -4.50 19.46
N HIS A 49 -7.77 -4.27 18.29
CA HIS A 49 -6.85 -3.17 18.07
C HIS A 49 -7.58 -1.81 18.15
N PRO A 50 -6.97 -0.73 18.70
CA PRO A 50 -7.61 0.59 18.80
C PRO A 50 -8.20 1.13 17.49
N TYR A 51 -7.62 0.78 16.35
CA TYR A 51 -8.14 1.13 15.02
C TYR A 51 -9.54 0.56 14.74
N ALA A 52 -9.91 -0.59 15.31
CA ALA A 52 -11.25 -1.14 15.16
C ALA A 52 -12.34 -0.24 15.78
N SER A 53 -11.97 0.59 16.76
CA SER A 53 -12.87 1.51 17.47
C SER A 53 -12.95 2.90 16.83
N LYS A 54 -12.05 3.26 15.91
CA LYS A 54 -12.06 4.58 15.27
C LYS A 54 -13.25 4.69 14.31
N THR A 55 -14.10 5.69 14.50
CA THR A 55 -15.36 5.79 13.76
C THR A 55 -15.43 6.86 12.69
N ALA A 56 -14.67 7.94 12.82
CA ALA A 56 -14.69 9.08 11.92
C ALA A 56 -13.32 9.21 11.22
N PRO A 57 -13.30 9.39 9.88
CA PRO A 57 -12.09 9.74 9.16
C PRO A 57 -11.75 11.23 9.38
N GLU A 58 -10.46 11.55 9.27
CA GLU A 58 -9.90 12.89 9.54
C GLU A 58 -9.12 13.41 8.32
N PRO A 59 -9.76 13.53 7.14
CA PRO A 59 -9.06 13.95 5.94
C PRO A 59 -8.68 15.43 5.99
N VAL A 60 -7.50 15.76 5.48
CA VAL A 60 -7.03 17.13 5.28
C VAL A 60 -6.72 17.36 3.81
N SER A 61 -6.85 18.61 3.34
CA SER A 61 -6.58 18.95 1.93
C SER A 61 -5.09 18.82 1.59
N THR A 62 -4.21 19.15 2.54
CA THR A 62 -2.76 19.02 2.39
C THR A 62 -2.20 18.36 3.63
N VAL A 63 -1.53 17.23 3.45
CA VAL A 63 -0.82 16.54 4.53
C VAL A 63 0.60 17.10 4.62
N GLU A 64 0.97 17.67 5.76
CA GLU A 64 2.30 18.26 5.99
C GLU A 64 3.11 17.43 6.97
N CYS A 65 4.17 16.78 6.46
CA CYS A 65 5.05 15.93 7.25
C CYS A 65 6.46 16.50 7.28
N GLY A 66 6.79 17.24 8.34
CA GLY A 66 8.16 17.67 8.58
C GLY A 66 9.06 16.55 9.10
N SER A 67 10.34 16.87 9.29
CA SER A 67 11.33 15.93 9.85
C SER A 67 10.86 15.42 11.22
N TYR A 68 11.00 14.10 11.46
CA TYR A 68 10.44 13.42 12.64
C TYR A 68 8.95 13.71 12.89
N SER A 69 8.19 13.94 11.81
CA SER A 69 6.78 14.36 11.85
C SER A 69 6.58 15.67 12.62
N THR A 70 7.49 16.63 12.45
CA THR A 70 7.36 17.97 13.03
C THR A 70 7.51 19.03 11.92
N PRO A 71 6.40 19.69 11.48
CA PRO A 71 5.03 19.51 11.97
C PRO A 71 4.40 18.17 11.53
N ASP A 72 3.34 17.77 12.23
CA ASP A 72 2.41 16.71 11.84
C ASP A 72 1.05 17.35 11.57
N VAL A 73 0.81 17.77 10.32
CA VAL A 73 -0.51 18.21 9.88
C VAL A 73 -1.13 17.09 9.07
N GLY A 74 -1.82 16.18 9.76
CA GLY A 74 -2.57 15.09 9.15
C GLY A 74 -1.76 13.85 8.77
N CYS A 75 -0.46 13.78 9.03
CA CYS A 75 0.37 12.61 8.69
C CYS A 75 0.01 11.39 9.54
N SER A 76 -0.12 11.58 10.85
CA SER A 76 -0.56 10.50 11.73
C SER A 76 -2.02 10.13 11.48
N GLY A 77 -2.90 11.13 11.30
CA GLY A 77 -4.31 10.91 10.99
C GLY A 77 -4.52 10.12 9.69
N GLU A 78 -3.82 10.49 8.63
CA GLU A 78 -3.84 9.80 7.34
C GLU A 78 -3.38 8.33 7.45
N ARG A 79 -2.24 8.10 8.12
CA ARG A 79 -1.70 6.75 8.31
C ARG A 79 -2.67 5.88 9.12
N GLU A 80 -3.22 6.44 10.19
CA GLU A 80 -4.19 5.72 11.03
C GLU A 80 -5.46 5.39 10.24
N ASP A 81 -5.98 6.33 9.45
CA ASP A 81 -7.18 6.12 8.64
C ASP A 81 -6.97 5.07 7.54
N ALA A 82 -5.79 5.02 6.93
CA ALA A 82 -5.40 3.94 6.02
C ALA A 82 -5.38 2.58 6.74
N MET A 83 -4.85 2.53 7.96
CA MET A 83 -4.81 1.30 8.78
C MET A 83 -6.21 0.86 9.26
N VAL A 84 -7.08 1.80 9.65
CA VAL A 84 -8.49 1.53 9.95
C VAL A 84 -9.18 0.92 8.74
N THR A 85 -8.92 1.47 7.55
CA THR A 85 -9.48 0.97 6.30
C THR A 85 -9.02 -0.44 6.00
N TYR A 86 -7.73 -0.73 6.11
CA TYR A 86 -7.21 -2.06 5.85
C TYR A 86 -7.73 -3.09 6.86
N LEU A 87 -7.78 -2.73 8.15
CA LEU A 87 -8.39 -3.58 9.19
C LEU A 87 -9.84 -3.94 8.85
N ASN A 88 -10.65 -2.95 8.44
CA ASN A 88 -12.04 -3.17 8.08
C ASN A 88 -12.18 -3.97 6.77
N ALA A 89 -11.30 -3.75 5.78
CA ALA A 89 -11.28 -4.56 4.55
C ALA A 89 -10.96 -6.03 4.84
N LEU A 90 -10.01 -6.30 5.75
CA LEU A 90 -9.72 -7.67 6.21
C LEU A 90 -10.90 -8.26 7.00
N ALA A 91 -11.53 -7.49 7.89
CA ALA A 91 -12.68 -7.97 8.66
C ALA A 91 -13.90 -8.29 7.77
N TRP A 92 -14.12 -7.49 6.73
CA TRP A 92 -15.06 -7.80 5.65
C TRP A 92 -14.66 -9.09 4.93
N THR A 93 -13.41 -9.21 4.50
CA THR A 93 -12.89 -10.38 3.78
C THR A 93 -13.11 -11.68 4.56
N VAL A 94 -13.00 -11.63 5.89
CA VAL A 94 -13.15 -12.80 6.78
C VAL A 94 -14.61 -13.17 7.05
N THR A 95 -15.50 -12.18 7.22
CA THR A 95 -16.86 -12.44 7.76
C THR A 95 -18.00 -12.12 6.80
N GLY A 96 -17.76 -11.32 5.77
CA GLY A 96 -18.83 -10.75 4.94
C GLY A 96 -19.75 -9.78 5.70
N THR A 97 -19.35 -9.30 6.88
CA THR A 97 -20.19 -8.36 7.65
C THR A 97 -20.17 -6.97 6.99
N GLN A 98 -21.28 -6.56 6.40
CA GLN A 98 -21.39 -5.34 5.59
C GLN A 98 -20.94 -4.06 6.30
N ALA A 99 -21.09 -3.99 7.63
CA ALA A 99 -20.64 -2.83 8.41
C ALA A 99 -19.14 -2.55 8.25
N TYR A 100 -18.30 -3.59 8.12
CA TYR A 100 -16.86 -3.42 7.89
C TYR A 100 -16.56 -2.89 6.49
N ALA A 101 -17.21 -3.43 5.45
CA ALA A 101 -17.09 -2.91 4.08
C ALA A 101 -17.50 -1.43 4.00
N ASN A 102 -18.66 -1.09 4.58
CA ASN A 102 -19.15 0.29 4.61
C ASN A 102 -18.15 1.23 5.31
N LYS A 103 -17.50 0.75 6.37
CA LYS A 103 -16.49 1.52 7.10
C LYS A 103 -15.27 1.82 6.24
N ALA A 104 -14.71 0.78 5.59
CA ALA A 104 -13.58 0.94 4.69
C ALA A 104 -13.91 1.91 3.54
N ILE A 105 -15.06 1.74 2.89
CA ILE A 105 -15.54 2.62 1.81
C ILE A 105 -15.66 4.07 2.31
N THR A 106 -16.25 4.29 3.49
CA THR A 106 -16.41 5.64 4.06
C THR A 106 -15.07 6.34 4.23
N PHE A 107 -14.04 5.64 4.73
CA PHE A 107 -12.72 6.23 4.95
C PHE A 107 -12.03 6.53 3.62
N MET A 108 -12.05 5.59 2.67
CA MET A 108 -11.49 5.80 1.33
C MET A 108 -12.15 6.97 0.59
N ASP A 109 -13.48 7.03 0.59
CA ASP A 109 -14.23 8.09 -0.11
C ASP A 109 -14.01 9.48 0.55
N SER A 110 -13.86 9.52 1.88
CA SER A 110 -13.58 10.76 2.61
C SER A 110 -12.22 11.36 2.24
N TRP A 111 -11.18 10.52 2.15
CA TRP A 111 -9.86 10.96 1.72
C TRP A 111 -9.84 11.30 0.22
N ALA A 112 -10.41 10.45 -0.64
CA ALA A 112 -10.45 10.67 -2.09
C ALA A 112 -11.15 11.97 -2.50
N SER A 113 -12.15 12.40 -1.73
CA SER A 113 -12.84 13.68 -1.97
C SER A 113 -12.05 14.90 -1.49
N THR A 114 -11.17 14.74 -0.50
CA THR A 114 -10.58 15.86 0.25
C THR A 114 -9.13 16.13 -0.10
N ILE A 115 -8.27 15.11 -0.07
CA ILE A 115 -6.82 15.31 -0.20
C ILE A 115 -6.45 15.83 -1.60
N LYS A 116 -5.47 16.74 -1.64
CA LYS A 116 -4.95 17.36 -2.86
C LYS A 116 -3.43 17.29 -2.97
N ALA A 117 -2.72 17.25 -1.85
CA ALA A 117 -1.26 17.24 -1.86
C ALA A 117 -0.67 16.70 -0.56
N HIS A 118 0.59 16.33 -0.63
CA HIS A 118 1.49 16.24 0.51
C HIS A 118 2.61 17.26 0.34
N ASN A 119 3.10 17.84 1.43
CA ASN A 119 4.25 18.74 1.41
C ASN A 119 5.21 18.51 2.60
N ASN A 120 6.38 19.16 2.51
CA ASN A 120 7.51 19.03 3.44
C ASN A 120 8.36 17.77 3.19
N THR A 121 9.48 17.61 3.91
CA THR A 121 10.56 16.70 3.52
C THR A 121 10.20 15.21 3.64
N ASN A 122 9.25 14.86 4.52
CA ASN A 122 8.83 13.47 4.71
C ASN A 122 7.67 13.04 3.81
N SER A 123 7.15 13.92 2.93
CA SER A 123 6.00 13.58 2.06
C SER A 123 6.20 12.31 1.23
N PRO A 124 7.36 12.08 0.58
CA PRO A 124 7.51 10.88 -0.26
C PRO A 124 7.45 9.59 0.57
N LEU A 125 8.08 9.58 1.75
CA LEU A 125 8.05 8.44 2.66
C LEU A 125 6.64 8.17 3.20
N GLN A 126 5.98 9.22 3.71
CA GLN A 126 4.61 9.16 4.19
C GLN A 126 3.67 8.60 3.10
N SER A 127 3.79 9.16 1.88
CA SER A 127 2.97 8.74 0.74
C SER A 127 3.21 7.29 0.37
N GLY A 128 4.46 6.80 0.45
CA GLY A 128 4.79 5.39 0.27
C GLY A 128 4.03 4.48 1.23
N TRP A 129 4.12 4.74 2.54
CA TRP A 129 3.42 3.93 3.56
C TRP A 129 1.90 3.95 3.38
N VAL A 130 1.35 5.12 3.14
CA VAL A 130 -0.09 5.33 3.08
C VAL A 130 -0.67 4.77 1.80
N ALA A 131 -0.08 5.06 0.64
CA ALA A 131 -0.58 4.58 -0.64
C ALA A 131 -0.54 3.05 -0.76
N SER A 132 0.51 2.39 -0.24
CA SER A 132 0.55 0.93 -0.24
C SER A 132 -0.53 0.32 0.68
N THR A 133 -0.89 1.00 1.77
CA THR A 133 -1.97 0.58 2.66
C THR A 133 -3.35 0.83 2.04
N TRP A 134 -3.55 1.97 1.39
CA TRP A 134 -4.77 2.29 0.65
C TRP A 134 -5.05 1.30 -0.47
N ALA A 135 -4.08 1.06 -1.35
CA ALA A 135 -4.26 0.23 -2.53
C ALA A 135 -4.63 -1.22 -2.17
N ARG A 136 -3.95 -1.83 -1.19
CA ARG A 136 -4.25 -3.21 -0.74
C ARG A 136 -5.63 -3.32 -0.08
N ALA A 137 -6.06 -2.30 0.66
CA ALA A 137 -7.39 -2.28 1.28
C ALA A 137 -8.50 -2.09 0.22
N ALA A 138 -8.28 -1.15 -0.70
CA ALA A 138 -9.21 -0.84 -1.79
C ALA A 138 -9.42 -2.04 -2.71
N GLU A 139 -8.38 -2.82 -2.99
CA GLU A 139 -8.49 -4.00 -3.85
C GLU A 139 -9.37 -5.09 -3.23
N LEU A 140 -9.19 -5.39 -1.93
CA LEU A 140 -10.05 -6.31 -1.21
C LEU A 140 -11.52 -5.87 -1.23
N ILE A 141 -11.80 -4.57 -1.15
CA ILE A 141 -13.17 -4.04 -1.20
C ILE A 141 -13.74 -4.07 -2.63
N ARG A 142 -12.98 -3.60 -3.62
CA ARG A 142 -13.43 -3.49 -5.03
C ARG A 142 -13.84 -4.83 -5.61
N TYR A 143 -13.08 -5.89 -5.33
CA TYR A 143 -13.22 -7.18 -6.00
C TYR A 143 -13.96 -8.24 -5.19
N SER A 144 -14.69 -7.86 -4.15
CA SER A 144 -15.42 -8.78 -3.26
C SER A 144 -16.92 -8.53 -3.17
N ASN A 145 -17.50 -7.78 -4.13
CA ASN A 145 -18.91 -7.37 -4.12
C ASN A 145 -19.32 -6.58 -2.85
N ALA A 146 -18.40 -5.82 -2.27
CA ALA A 146 -18.60 -5.07 -1.03
C ALA A 146 -19.57 -3.87 -1.13
N GLY A 147 -20.09 -3.57 -2.32
CA GLY A 147 -21.02 -2.46 -2.58
C GLY A 147 -20.34 -1.10 -2.84
N TRP A 148 -19.05 -1.07 -3.15
CA TRP A 148 -18.35 0.17 -3.49
C TRP A 148 -18.77 0.66 -4.88
N SER A 149 -19.27 1.90 -4.96
CA SER A 149 -19.82 2.43 -6.20
C SER A 149 -18.74 2.71 -7.25
N ALA A 150 -19.05 2.51 -8.53
CA ALA A 150 -18.10 2.81 -9.63
C ALA A 150 -17.63 4.27 -9.63
N ALA A 151 -18.51 5.22 -9.26
CA ALA A 151 -18.16 6.63 -9.15
C ALA A 151 -17.19 6.90 -7.98
N SER A 152 -17.37 6.23 -6.84
CA SER A 152 -16.45 6.31 -5.70
C SER A 152 -15.08 5.68 -6.04
N ILE A 153 -15.08 4.52 -6.71
CA ILE A 153 -13.85 3.87 -7.21
C ILE A 153 -13.08 4.84 -8.11
N THR A 154 -13.75 5.48 -9.07
CA THR A 154 -13.10 6.45 -9.99
C THR A 154 -12.43 7.59 -9.23
N LYS A 155 -13.11 8.17 -8.21
CA LYS A 155 -12.51 9.24 -7.38
C LYS A 155 -11.28 8.75 -6.62
N PHE A 156 -11.30 7.51 -6.15
CA PHE A 156 -10.17 6.92 -5.44
C PHE A 156 -9.01 6.60 -6.39
N GLU A 157 -9.28 6.10 -7.59
CA GLU A 157 -8.29 5.97 -8.66
C GLU A 157 -7.64 7.32 -8.96
N ASP A 158 -8.44 8.39 -9.09
CA ASP A 158 -7.94 9.75 -9.30
C ASP A 158 -7.07 10.23 -8.15
N MET A 159 -7.43 9.92 -6.90
CA MET A 159 -6.59 10.22 -5.73
C MET A 159 -5.23 9.52 -5.84
N LEU A 160 -5.20 8.22 -6.13
CA LEU A 160 -3.96 7.46 -6.28
C LEU A 160 -3.11 8.02 -7.44
N ARG A 161 -3.73 8.29 -8.60
CA ARG A 161 -3.04 8.79 -9.80
C ARG A 161 -2.47 10.20 -9.63
N ASN A 162 -3.22 11.10 -9.00
CA ASN A 162 -2.91 12.53 -9.03
C ASN A 162 -2.25 13.04 -7.76
N VAL A 163 -2.47 12.38 -6.61
CA VAL A 163 -1.93 12.81 -5.31
C VAL A 163 -0.74 11.96 -4.90
N TYR A 164 -0.88 10.63 -4.93
CA TYR A 164 0.15 9.72 -4.39
C TYR A 164 1.21 9.31 -5.43
N LEU A 165 0.78 8.92 -6.63
CA LEU A 165 1.68 8.38 -7.64
C LEU A 165 2.83 9.34 -8.02
N PRO A 166 2.62 10.67 -8.18
CA PRO A 166 3.71 11.59 -8.47
C PRO A 166 4.80 11.63 -7.39
N LEU A 167 4.44 11.31 -6.15
CA LEU A 167 5.36 11.32 -5.02
C LEU A 167 6.16 10.02 -4.91
N VAL A 168 5.62 8.89 -5.37
CA VAL A 168 6.24 7.56 -5.18
C VAL A 168 6.82 6.95 -6.45
N LYS A 169 6.32 7.33 -7.64
CA LYS A 169 6.68 6.69 -8.91
C LYS A 169 8.16 6.75 -9.21
N ASP A 170 8.82 7.87 -8.90
CA ASP A 170 10.23 8.08 -9.24
C ASP A 170 11.19 7.59 -8.15
N GLY A 171 10.66 7.19 -6.98
CA GLY A 171 11.46 6.68 -5.88
C GLY A 171 12.31 7.76 -5.20
N ALA A 172 13.26 7.31 -4.37
CA ALA A 172 14.18 8.17 -3.64
C ALA A 172 15.61 7.59 -3.66
N PRO A 173 16.25 7.49 -4.84
CA PRO A 173 17.49 6.72 -5.03
C PRO A 173 18.67 7.21 -4.18
N ASN A 174 18.69 8.51 -3.86
CA ASN A 174 19.76 9.17 -3.09
C ASN A 174 19.41 9.36 -1.60
N TYR A 175 18.33 8.74 -1.13
CA TYR A 175 17.98 8.70 0.29
C TYR A 175 18.23 7.29 0.85
N MET A 176 17.88 7.08 2.12
CA MET A 176 17.94 5.76 2.74
C MET A 176 17.13 4.77 1.90
N GLY A 177 17.71 3.62 1.53
CA GLY A 177 17.07 2.71 0.57
C GLY A 177 15.74 2.11 1.05
N ASN A 178 15.40 2.21 2.34
CA ASN A 178 14.06 1.88 2.82
C ASN A 178 12.96 2.82 2.27
N TRP A 179 13.30 4.10 1.97
CA TRP A 179 12.38 5.04 1.32
C TRP A 179 12.07 4.56 -0.10
N ASP A 180 13.13 4.26 -0.84
CA ASP A 180 13.02 3.81 -2.22
C ASP A 180 12.21 2.50 -2.34
N LEU A 181 12.41 1.57 -1.40
CA LEU A 181 11.68 0.30 -1.35
C LEU A 181 10.20 0.47 -0.98
N VAL A 182 9.83 1.34 -0.04
CA VAL A 182 8.40 1.56 0.27
C VAL A 182 7.70 2.33 -0.86
N MET A 183 8.41 3.25 -1.52
CA MET A 183 7.87 3.94 -2.70
C MET A 183 7.70 2.97 -3.88
N ALA A 184 8.61 2.00 -4.04
CA ALA A 184 8.44 0.90 -4.98
C ALA A 184 7.22 0.03 -4.63
N GLU A 185 7.02 -0.35 -3.36
CA GLU A 185 5.83 -1.08 -2.90
C GLU A 185 4.54 -0.32 -3.26
N ALA A 186 4.47 0.98 -2.93
CA ALA A 186 3.33 1.82 -3.27
C ALA A 186 3.07 1.88 -4.78
N ALA A 187 4.10 2.11 -5.60
CA ALA A 187 3.97 2.14 -7.05
C ALA A 187 3.49 0.79 -7.61
N ILE A 188 4.02 -0.33 -7.12
CA ILE A 188 3.57 -1.68 -7.50
C ILE A 188 2.09 -1.85 -7.19
N PHE A 189 1.65 -1.51 -5.98
CA PHE A 189 0.28 -1.72 -5.54
C PHE A 189 -0.71 -0.78 -6.25
N ILE A 190 -0.33 0.47 -6.46
CA ILE A 190 -1.08 1.41 -7.30
C ILE A 190 -1.21 0.85 -8.72
N GLY A 191 -0.11 0.37 -9.32
CA GLY A 191 -0.10 -0.21 -10.66
C GLY A 191 -1.06 -1.39 -10.80
N VAL A 192 -1.07 -2.30 -9.82
CA VAL A 192 -2.05 -3.40 -9.78
C VAL A 192 -3.47 -2.85 -9.67
N PHE A 193 -3.79 -2.03 -8.67
CA PHE A 193 -5.15 -1.54 -8.45
C PHE A 193 -5.72 -0.74 -9.64
N LEU A 194 -4.87 -0.05 -10.38
CA LEU A 194 -5.20 0.78 -11.53
C LEU A 194 -5.17 0.04 -12.89
N ASP A 195 -4.84 -1.26 -12.89
CA ASP A 195 -4.54 -2.03 -14.10
C ASP A 195 -3.48 -1.36 -15.00
N ASP A 196 -2.48 -0.72 -14.40
CA ASP A 196 -1.44 0.06 -15.07
C ASP A 196 -0.08 -0.65 -15.03
N GLN A 197 0.19 -1.42 -16.09
CA GLN A 197 1.45 -2.17 -16.25
C GLN A 197 2.68 -1.27 -16.23
N THR A 198 2.57 -0.03 -16.75
CA THR A 198 3.72 0.88 -16.80
C THR A 198 4.12 1.33 -15.39
N VAL A 199 3.13 1.64 -14.55
CA VAL A 199 3.35 1.99 -13.15
C VAL A 199 3.89 0.79 -12.36
N TYR A 200 3.32 -0.39 -12.58
CA TYR A 200 3.79 -1.63 -11.97
C TYR A 200 5.26 -1.93 -12.32
N ASP A 201 5.62 -1.88 -13.61
CA ASP A 201 6.98 -2.15 -14.08
C ASP A 201 7.99 -1.14 -13.53
N ALA A 202 7.60 0.14 -13.40
CA ALA A 202 8.43 1.17 -12.81
C ALA A 202 8.73 0.91 -11.32
N GLY A 203 7.77 0.38 -10.57
CA GLY A 203 7.97 -0.02 -9.18
C GLY A 203 8.81 -1.31 -9.06
N MET A 204 8.51 -2.32 -9.88
CA MET A 204 9.28 -3.58 -9.90
C MET A 204 10.73 -3.39 -10.30
N THR A 205 11.01 -2.52 -11.27
CA THR A 205 12.37 -2.18 -11.68
C THR A 205 13.18 -1.63 -10.50
N LYS A 206 12.58 -0.76 -9.67
CA LYS A 206 13.23 -0.22 -8.46
C LYS A 206 13.51 -1.31 -7.45
N PHE A 207 12.53 -2.16 -7.16
CA PHE A 207 12.71 -3.30 -6.27
C PHE A 207 13.87 -4.19 -6.73
N LEU A 208 13.87 -4.61 -7.99
CA LEU A 208 14.93 -5.47 -8.56
C LEU A 208 16.31 -4.80 -8.53
N ASN A 209 16.39 -3.50 -8.75
CA ASN A 209 17.65 -2.74 -8.66
C ASN A 209 18.18 -2.65 -7.21
N ARG A 210 17.31 -2.67 -6.21
CA ARG A 210 17.68 -2.64 -4.78
C ARG A 210 18.01 -4.02 -4.22
N VAL A 211 17.46 -5.11 -4.76
CA VAL A 211 17.69 -6.48 -4.25
C VAL A 211 19.17 -6.82 -4.05
N PRO A 212 20.09 -6.62 -5.03
CA PRO A 212 21.51 -6.95 -4.85
C PRO A 212 22.23 -6.13 -3.77
N ALA A 213 21.66 -5.00 -3.35
CA ALA A 213 22.19 -4.16 -2.29
C ALA A 213 21.75 -4.59 -0.88
N TYR A 214 20.63 -5.31 -0.78
CA TYR A 214 20.03 -5.73 0.50
C TYR A 214 20.08 -7.23 0.75
N ILE A 215 20.09 -8.04 -0.31
CA ILE A 215 20.17 -9.50 -0.26
C ILE A 215 21.54 -9.88 -0.80
N TYR A 216 22.47 -10.09 0.12
CA TYR A 216 23.85 -10.42 -0.18
C TYR A 216 24.04 -11.93 -0.32
N LEU A 217 24.65 -12.36 -1.41
CA LEU A 217 25.12 -13.73 -1.60
C LEU A 217 26.65 -13.77 -1.52
N GLU A 218 27.22 -14.89 -1.07
CA GLU A 218 28.67 -15.10 -1.07
C GLU A 218 29.29 -14.91 -2.48
N SER A 219 28.50 -15.18 -3.53
CA SER A 219 28.91 -14.96 -4.92
C SER A 219 29.05 -13.48 -5.33
N ASP A 220 28.59 -12.52 -4.52
CA ASP A 220 28.63 -11.09 -4.85
C ASP A 220 29.96 -10.41 -4.51
N GLY A 221 30.87 -11.08 -3.79
CA GLY A 221 32.22 -10.59 -3.50
C GLY A 221 32.50 -10.50 -2.00
N ASN A 222 33.16 -9.43 -1.56
CA ASN A 222 33.45 -9.17 -0.15
C ASN A 222 32.51 -8.13 0.48
N LEU A 223 31.76 -7.40 -0.34
CA LEU A 223 30.87 -6.31 0.06
C LEU A 223 29.57 -6.39 -0.74
N PRO A 224 28.42 -5.98 -0.17
CA PRO A 224 27.18 -5.82 -0.93
C PRO A 224 27.36 -4.89 -2.14
N LYS A 225 26.62 -5.16 -3.21
CA LYS A 225 26.59 -4.27 -4.37
C LYS A 225 25.91 -2.95 -4.00
N THR A 226 26.35 -1.84 -4.58
CA THR A 226 25.59 -0.58 -4.47
C THR A 226 24.38 -0.62 -5.40
N ALA A 227 23.30 0.04 -5.00
CA ALA A 227 22.13 0.15 -5.85
C ALA A 227 22.41 1.12 -7.03
N PRO A 228 21.94 0.83 -8.25
CA PRO A 228 22.09 1.73 -9.38
C PRO A 228 21.53 3.14 -9.07
N GLY A 229 22.35 4.17 -9.32
CA GLY A 229 21.96 5.57 -9.08
C GLY A 229 22.11 6.05 -7.65
N ASP A 230 22.51 5.19 -6.71
CA ASP A 230 22.86 5.58 -5.35
C ASP A 230 24.25 6.22 -5.33
N THR A 231 24.31 7.53 -5.06
CA THR A 231 25.58 8.27 -4.95
C THR A 231 26.01 8.49 -3.51
N THR A 232 25.37 7.86 -2.52
CA THR A 232 25.78 7.99 -1.13
C THR A 232 27.10 7.25 -0.91
N THR A 233 28.15 8.00 -0.55
CA THR A 233 29.44 7.43 -0.17
C THR A 233 29.38 6.90 1.26
N ILE A 234 29.76 5.64 1.45
CA ILE A 234 29.97 4.99 2.76
C ILE A 234 31.13 5.67 3.50
#